data_AF-A0A6J4PGH0-F1
#
_entry.id   AF-A0A6J4PGH0-F1
#
_cell.length_a   1.000
_cell.length_b   1.000
_cell.length_c   1.000
_cell.angle_alpha   90.00
_cell.angle_beta   90.00
_cell.angle_gamma   90.00
#
_symmetry.space_group_name_H-M   'P 1'
#
loop_
_entity.id
_entity.type
_entity.pdbx_description
1 polymer ?
#
loop_
_entity_poly.entity_id
_entity_poly.type
_entity_poly.pdbx_seq_one_letter_code
_entity_poly.pdbx_strand_id
1 'polypeptide(L)'
;TLQGSNWSDPEIQKMLEALRATGKNVSIAIIGDNDDTGIKKGKSVWLVARHLQFPCLIIDPLAIDADIPEKGDIREFLEAIESDEFLIRVEAEITKAANLLTSDISLTSHPRTCECVVCLSPKRNINSYIPDTAPTPEQNYVQKAIEALYSAGHWASIAGQLFEFTGTHYELRPEATEKRRIFGWFSTYSEFVNGKYRCNRANSASVNEVYNSMLLAVAVDPNTINPEGLNSYNGVVKINADGSHTLVPHDPKQVYTYVGCKYDPNIDPTDCDRLLECLEPSQREIFLRTAAAALNLKLVRSKLTGRGVKGLLCHGEGSNGKDTLRAVLAAVFGRGMTGR
;
A
#
# COMPACT_ATOMS: atom_id res chain seq x y z
N THR A 1 -2.85 32.84 -20.91
CA THR A 1 -1.42 32.50 -20.82
C THR A 1 -1.15 31.92 -19.45
N LEU A 2 -0.43 30.80 -19.37
CA LEU A 2 -0.02 30.21 -18.09
C LEU A 2 1.26 30.92 -17.64
N GLN A 3 1.15 31.92 -16.77
CA GLN A 3 2.29 32.64 -16.22
C GLN A 3 2.54 32.26 -14.76
N GLY A 4 3.78 31.91 -14.41
CA GLY A 4 4.18 31.52 -13.06
C GLY A 4 5.12 30.30 -13.02
N SER A 5 5.88 30.16 -11.94
CA SER A 5 6.93 29.15 -11.78
C SER A 5 6.48 27.84 -11.11
N ASN A 6 5.27 27.80 -10.53
CA ASN A 6 4.76 26.63 -9.80
C ASN A 6 3.46 26.13 -10.43
N TRP A 7 3.58 25.24 -11.41
CA TRP A 7 2.44 24.50 -11.96
C TRP A 7 2.62 23.03 -11.57
N SER A 8 1.96 22.64 -10.48
CA SER A 8 1.91 21.25 -10.06
C SER A 8 0.86 20.48 -10.88
N ASP A 9 1.07 19.18 -11.08
CA ASP A 9 0.12 18.31 -11.80
C ASP A 9 -1.35 18.48 -11.32
N PRO A 10 -1.64 18.63 -10.01
CA PRO A 10 -3.00 18.89 -9.52
C PRO A 10 -3.61 20.24 -9.98
N GLU A 11 -2.79 21.27 -10.16
CA GLU A 11 -3.26 22.59 -10.63
C GLU A 11 -3.57 22.55 -12.13
N ILE A 12 -2.72 21.87 -12.90
CA ILE A 12 -2.95 21.61 -14.33
C ILE A 12 -4.24 20.82 -14.51
N GLN A 13 -4.45 19.78 -13.71
CA GLN A 13 -5.67 18.97 -13.76
C GLN A 13 -6.93 19.80 -13.50
N LYS A 14 -6.95 20.61 -12.44
CA LYS A 14 -8.10 21.49 -12.11
C LYS A 14 -8.46 22.45 -13.25
N MET A 15 -7.44 23.00 -13.92
CA MET A 15 -7.66 23.89 -15.06
C MET A 15 -8.29 23.15 -16.25
N LEU A 16 -7.77 21.96 -16.59
CA LEU A 16 -8.30 21.16 -17.70
C LEU A 16 -9.74 20.68 -17.44
N GLU A 17 -10.04 20.32 -16.19
CA GLU A 17 -11.39 19.97 -15.76
C GLU A 17 -12.35 21.16 -15.84
N ALA A 18 -11.91 22.37 -15.45
CA ALA A 18 -12.70 23.59 -15.58
C ALA A 18 -12.99 23.93 -17.06
N LEU A 19 -12.02 23.75 -17.96
CA LEU A 19 -12.22 23.94 -19.40
C LEU A 19 -13.17 22.90 -19.98
N ARG A 20 -13.08 21.63 -19.54
CA ARG A 20 -14.01 20.57 -19.93
C ARG A 20 -15.44 20.86 -19.45
N ALA A 21 -15.59 21.40 -18.25
CA ALA A 21 -16.89 21.75 -17.66
C ALA A 21 -17.65 22.85 -18.44
N THR A 22 -16.97 23.58 -19.34
CA THR A 22 -17.64 24.55 -20.22
C THR A 22 -18.49 23.90 -21.31
N GLY A 23 -18.35 22.58 -21.54
CA GLY A 23 -19.15 21.81 -22.50
C GLY A 23 -18.85 22.11 -23.98
N LYS A 24 -17.85 22.95 -24.27
CA LYS A 24 -17.40 23.27 -25.63
C LYS A 24 -16.31 22.27 -26.06
N ASN A 25 -16.21 22.01 -27.36
CA ASN A 25 -15.11 21.25 -27.96
C ASN A 25 -13.83 22.11 -27.95
N VAL A 26 -13.20 22.21 -26.79
CA VAL A 26 -11.99 23.00 -26.58
C VAL A 26 -10.77 22.09 -26.70
N SER A 27 -9.77 22.55 -27.45
CA SER A 27 -8.43 21.97 -27.48
C SER A 27 -7.44 22.97 -26.92
N ILE A 28 -6.34 22.50 -26.35
CA ILE A 28 -5.30 23.37 -25.80
C ILE A 28 -4.03 23.25 -26.64
N ALA A 29 -3.53 24.38 -27.11
CA ALA A 29 -2.20 24.51 -27.68
C ALA A 29 -1.27 25.18 -26.66
N ILE A 30 -0.07 24.65 -26.51
CA ILE A 30 0.93 25.15 -25.55
C ILE A 30 2.21 25.48 -26.30
N ILE A 31 2.65 26.72 -26.14
CA ILE A 31 3.96 27.21 -26.59
C ILE A 31 4.74 27.47 -25.30
N GLY A 32 5.86 26.77 -25.14
CA GLY A 32 6.76 26.95 -23.99
C GLY A 32 7.91 27.91 -24.32
N ASP A 33 8.72 28.22 -23.33
CA ASP A 33 9.99 28.92 -23.52
C ASP A 33 10.95 28.04 -24.34
N ASN A 34 11.86 28.65 -25.12
CA ASN A 34 12.86 27.95 -25.92
C ASN A 34 14.04 27.44 -25.07
N ASP A 35 13.74 26.65 -24.03
CA ASP A 35 14.71 26.04 -23.14
C ASP A 35 14.26 24.66 -22.61
N ASP A 36 15.16 23.97 -21.91
CA ASP A 36 14.87 22.67 -21.29
C ASP A 36 13.72 22.74 -20.26
N THR A 37 13.50 23.90 -19.66
CA THR A 37 12.45 24.13 -18.66
C THR A 37 11.08 24.19 -19.32
N GLY A 38 10.95 24.95 -20.41
CA GLY A 38 9.76 25.07 -21.24
C GLY A 38 9.37 23.71 -21.84
N ILE A 39 10.36 22.95 -22.33
CA ILE A 39 10.14 21.59 -22.86
C ILE A 39 9.60 20.65 -21.76
N LYS A 40 10.18 20.68 -20.56
CA LYS A 40 9.71 19.84 -19.43
C LYS A 40 8.29 20.23 -19.00
N LYS A 41 7.98 21.54 -18.92
CA LYS A 41 6.64 22.03 -18.59
C LYS A 41 5.61 21.60 -19.63
N GLY A 42 5.92 21.74 -20.93
CA GLY A 42 5.05 21.27 -22.02
C GLY A 42 4.77 19.78 -21.92
N LYS A 43 5.78 18.96 -21.61
CA LYS A 43 5.61 17.51 -21.37
C LYS A 43 4.71 17.21 -20.17
N SER A 44 4.86 17.91 -19.06
CA SER A 44 4.00 17.72 -17.88
C SER A 44 2.53 18.03 -18.20
N VAL A 45 2.25 19.14 -18.89
CA VAL A 45 0.86 19.47 -19.26
C VAL A 45 0.28 18.45 -20.23
N TRP A 46 1.06 17.99 -21.20
CA TRP A 46 0.63 16.95 -22.14
C TRP A 46 0.29 15.62 -21.43
N LEU A 47 1.10 15.21 -20.44
CA LEU A 47 0.85 13.99 -19.67
C LEU A 47 -0.46 14.07 -18.89
N VAL A 48 -0.70 15.18 -18.18
CA VAL A 48 -1.94 15.39 -17.44
C VAL A 48 -3.15 15.44 -18.38
N ALA A 49 -3.03 16.15 -19.51
CA ALA A 49 -4.08 16.20 -20.53
C ALA A 49 -4.41 14.82 -21.11
N ARG A 50 -3.39 14.00 -21.37
CA ARG A 50 -3.55 12.62 -21.84
C ARG A 50 -4.27 11.75 -20.82
N HIS A 51 -3.93 11.86 -19.53
CA HIS A 51 -4.62 11.13 -18.46
C HIS A 51 -6.12 11.50 -18.38
N LEU A 52 -6.46 12.75 -18.65
CA LEU A 52 -7.84 13.23 -18.67
C LEU A 52 -8.56 13.05 -20.01
N GLN A 53 -7.88 12.44 -21.00
CA GLN A 53 -8.35 12.31 -22.39
C GLN A 53 -8.74 13.66 -23.02
N PHE A 54 -8.00 14.72 -22.67
CA PHE A 54 -8.22 16.07 -23.14
C PHE A 54 -7.32 16.40 -24.35
N PRO A 55 -7.85 16.92 -25.48
CA PRO A 55 -7.04 17.26 -26.65
C PRO A 55 -6.00 18.35 -26.35
N CYS A 56 -4.71 18.00 -26.53
CA CYS A 56 -3.59 18.90 -26.24
C CYS A 56 -2.50 18.81 -27.31
N LEU A 57 -2.03 19.96 -27.78
CA LEU A 57 -0.95 20.15 -28.73
C LEU A 57 0.19 20.92 -28.05
N ILE A 58 1.42 20.40 -28.16
CA ILE A 58 2.64 21.13 -27.79
C ILE A 58 3.25 21.65 -29.09
N ILE A 59 3.44 22.96 -29.18
CA ILE A 59 4.04 23.63 -30.33
C ILE A 59 5.50 23.94 -30.01
N ASP A 60 6.40 23.54 -30.91
CA ASP A 60 7.82 23.85 -30.82
C ASP A 60 8.04 25.35 -31.07
N PRO A 61 8.67 26.10 -30.14
CA PRO A 61 9.04 27.49 -30.34
C PRO A 61 9.79 27.75 -31.66
N LEU A 62 10.69 26.82 -32.05
CA LEU A 62 11.49 26.94 -33.27
C LEU A 62 10.67 26.76 -34.56
N ALA A 63 9.47 26.19 -34.47
CA ALA A 63 8.55 26.09 -35.60
C ALA A 63 7.82 27.43 -35.87
N ILE A 64 7.76 28.31 -34.86
CA ILE A 64 7.15 29.63 -34.97
C ILE A 64 8.20 30.66 -35.40
N ASP A 65 9.37 30.63 -34.78
CA ASP A 65 10.51 31.46 -35.14
C ASP A 65 11.79 30.64 -35.08
N ALA A 66 12.44 30.46 -36.23
CA ALA A 66 13.67 29.68 -36.32
C ALA A 66 14.85 30.39 -35.64
N ASP A 67 14.78 31.71 -35.48
CA ASP A 67 15.85 32.55 -34.96
C ASP A 67 15.62 32.95 -33.48
N ILE A 68 14.59 32.39 -32.82
CA ILE A 68 14.33 32.67 -31.41
C ILE A 68 15.55 32.31 -30.55
N PRO A 69 16.03 33.23 -29.68
CA PRO A 69 17.18 32.98 -28.83
C PRO A 69 17.01 31.76 -27.91
N GLU A 70 18.13 31.19 -27.46
CA GLU A 70 18.11 30.19 -26.39
C GLU A 70 17.53 30.83 -25.11
N LYS A 71 16.49 30.20 -24.54
CA LYS A 71 15.63 30.75 -23.47
C LYS A 71 14.74 31.93 -23.89
N GLY A 72 14.54 32.15 -25.18
CA GLY A 72 13.54 33.10 -25.66
C GLY A 72 12.14 32.70 -25.21
N ASP A 73 11.36 33.69 -24.81
CA ASP A 73 9.98 33.58 -24.36
C ASP A 73 9.00 34.23 -25.37
N ILE A 74 7.74 34.38 -24.98
CA ILE A 74 6.70 34.92 -25.86
C ILE A 74 6.93 36.39 -26.24
N ARG A 75 7.66 37.14 -25.41
CA ARG A 75 8.02 38.52 -25.67
C ARG A 75 9.00 38.60 -26.84
N GLU A 76 9.99 37.72 -26.89
CA GLU A 76 10.94 37.66 -27.99
C GLU A 76 10.25 37.33 -29.32
N PHE A 77 9.22 36.47 -29.32
CA PHE A 77 8.39 36.24 -30.52
C PHE A 77 7.71 37.51 -31.00
N LEU A 78 7.11 38.28 -30.08
CA LEU A 78 6.35 39.48 -30.42
C LEU A 78 7.25 40.70 -30.72
N GLU A 79 8.53 40.64 -30.34
CA GLU A 79 9.55 41.63 -30.70
C GLU A 79 10.19 41.32 -32.06
N ALA A 80 10.31 40.04 -32.44
CA ALA A 80 10.88 39.60 -33.71
C ALA A 80 9.85 39.49 -34.85
N ILE A 81 8.59 39.20 -34.52
CA ILE A 81 7.52 38.93 -35.48
C ILE A 81 6.29 39.78 -35.13
N GLU A 82 5.68 40.40 -36.14
CA GLU A 82 4.41 41.12 -36.00
C GLU A 82 3.31 40.18 -35.47
N SER A 83 2.42 40.70 -34.62
CA SER A 83 1.44 39.88 -33.89
C SER A 83 0.52 39.04 -34.80
N ASP A 84 0.15 39.57 -35.95
CA ASP A 84 -0.69 38.87 -36.93
C ASP A 84 0.06 37.70 -37.58
N GLU A 85 1.35 37.88 -37.87
CA GLU A 85 2.22 36.85 -38.44
C GLU A 85 2.49 35.74 -37.41
N PHE A 86 2.65 36.09 -36.13
CA PHE A 86 2.74 35.12 -35.04
C PHE A 86 1.48 34.24 -34.97
N LEU A 87 0.29 34.84 -35.02
CA LEU A 87 -0.98 34.10 -35.01
C LEU A 87 -1.11 33.18 -36.23
N ILE A 88 -0.76 33.66 -37.43
CA ILE A 88 -0.79 32.86 -38.66
C ILE A 88 0.10 31.62 -38.52
N ARG A 89 1.30 31.76 -37.95
CA ARG A 89 2.23 30.63 -37.77
C ARG A 89 1.74 29.62 -36.73
N VAL A 90 1.15 30.10 -35.64
CA VAL A 90 0.53 29.24 -34.62
C VAL A 90 -0.66 28.47 -35.19
N GLU A 91 -1.54 29.16 -35.92
CA GLU A 91 -2.67 28.53 -36.61
C GLU A 91 -2.21 27.53 -37.67
N ALA A 92 -1.13 27.82 -38.40
CA ALA A 92 -0.55 26.92 -39.38
C ALA A 92 -0.05 25.62 -38.74
N GLU A 93 0.62 25.68 -37.59
CA GLU A 93 1.07 24.48 -36.87
C GLU A 93 -0.10 23.70 -36.26
N ILE A 94 -1.14 24.37 -35.74
CA ILE A 94 -2.39 23.71 -35.31
C ILE A 94 -3.06 23.00 -36.48
N THR A 95 -3.18 23.68 -37.63
CA THR A 95 -3.79 23.13 -38.85
C THR A 95 -2.99 21.97 -39.42
N LYS A 96 -1.66 22.07 -39.40
CA LYS A 96 -0.74 21.00 -39.81
C LYS A 96 -0.87 19.78 -38.90
N ALA A 97 -0.94 19.96 -37.58
CA ALA A 97 -1.19 18.88 -36.64
C ALA A 97 -2.57 18.22 -36.87
N ALA A 98 -3.58 19.01 -37.21
CA ALA A 98 -4.91 18.51 -37.56
C ALA A 98 -4.93 17.74 -38.90
N ASN A 99 -4.15 18.17 -39.90
CA ASN A 99 -4.08 17.55 -41.23
C ASN A 99 -3.14 16.33 -41.29
N LEU A 100 -2.14 16.26 -40.41
CA LEU A 100 -1.30 15.06 -40.22
C LEU A 100 -2.08 13.87 -39.65
N LEU A 101 -3.28 14.10 -39.08
CA LEU A 101 -4.19 13.04 -38.64
C LEU A 101 -4.98 12.40 -39.81
N THR A 102 -4.92 12.95 -41.04
CA THR A 102 -5.73 12.51 -42.19
C THR A 102 -4.95 12.09 -43.44
N SER A 103 -3.62 12.22 -43.51
CA SER A 103 -2.85 11.80 -44.70
C SER A 103 -1.48 11.22 -44.35
N ASP A 104 -1.12 10.13 -45.02
CA ASP A 104 0.08 9.33 -44.80
C ASP A 104 1.41 10.14 -44.85
N ILE A 105 2.05 10.21 -43.70
CA ILE A 105 3.47 9.91 -43.38
C ILE A 105 4.51 10.28 -44.46
N SER A 106 5.13 11.45 -44.29
CA SER A 106 6.47 11.76 -44.79
C SER A 106 7.39 12.06 -43.61
N LEU A 107 8.51 11.33 -43.52
CA LEU A 107 9.54 11.42 -42.50
C LEU A 107 10.41 12.67 -42.68
N THR A 108 10.61 13.45 -41.61
CA THR A 108 11.81 14.29 -41.47
C THR A 108 12.34 14.23 -40.03
N SER A 109 13.65 14.02 -39.91
CA SER A 109 14.41 13.89 -38.67
C SER A 109 14.55 15.21 -37.92
N HIS A 110 14.57 15.17 -36.58
CA HIS A 110 14.89 16.35 -35.76
C HIS A 110 16.38 16.71 -35.90
N PRO A 111 16.74 17.94 -36.31
CA PRO A 111 18.11 18.29 -36.71
C PRO A 111 19.11 18.47 -35.55
N ARG A 112 18.73 18.25 -34.28
CA ARG A 112 19.58 18.58 -33.11
C ARG A 112 19.88 17.41 -32.19
N THR A 113 18.94 16.51 -31.95
CA THR A 113 19.15 15.42 -30.97
C THR A 113 19.53 14.09 -31.61
N CYS A 114 19.30 13.88 -32.91
CA CYS A 114 19.46 12.58 -33.58
C CYS A 114 18.80 11.39 -32.85
N GLU A 115 17.90 11.64 -31.90
CA GLU A 115 17.15 10.61 -31.20
C GLU A 115 15.86 10.31 -31.96
N CYS A 116 15.65 9.04 -32.30
CA CYS A 116 14.38 8.56 -32.84
C CYS A 116 13.32 8.59 -31.73
N VAL A 117 12.69 9.75 -31.52
CA VAL A 117 11.56 9.86 -30.60
C VAL A 117 10.28 9.57 -31.39
N VAL A 118 9.70 8.41 -31.11
CA VAL A 118 8.43 7.96 -31.67
C VAL A 118 7.27 8.73 -31.02
N CYS A 119 6.44 9.39 -31.85
CA CYS A 119 5.05 9.69 -31.51
C CYS A 119 4.12 9.09 -32.59
N LEU A 120 3.03 8.47 -32.13
CA LEU A 120 2.40 7.26 -32.66
C LEU A 120 1.54 7.44 -33.93
N SER A 121 1.56 6.44 -34.82
CA SER A 121 0.35 5.97 -35.50
C SER A 121 0.02 4.54 -35.04
N PRO A 122 -1.27 4.17 -34.90
CA PRO A 122 -1.71 2.86 -34.45
C PRO A 122 -1.58 1.84 -35.58
N LYS A 123 -0.34 1.42 -35.89
CA LYS A 123 -0.16 0.15 -36.58
C LYS A 123 -0.47 -0.95 -35.58
N ARG A 124 -1.53 -1.73 -35.84
CA ARG A 124 -1.64 -3.11 -35.34
C ARG A 124 -0.35 -3.81 -35.75
N ASN A 125 0.60 -3.86 -34.85
CA ASN A 125 1.78 -4.65 -35.01
C ASN A 125 1.31 -6.09 -34.79
N ILE A 126 1.36 -6.91 -35.84
CA ILE A 126 1.01 -8.34 -35.78
C ILE A 126 2.06 -9.10 -34.92
N ASN A 127 3.07 -8.40 -34.39
CA ASN A 127 3.96 -8.84 -33.30
C ASN A 127 3.95 -7.92 -32.06
N SER A 128 2.97 -7.02 -31.88
CA SER A 128 2.71 -6.43 -30.55
C SER A 128 1.75 -7.32 -29.79
N TYR A 129 2.28 -8.42 -29.27
CA TYR A 129 1.75 -8.94 -28.03
C TYR A 129 1.88 -7.80 -27.00
N ILE A 130 0.78 -7.11 -26.72
CA ILE A 130 0.65 -6.38 -25.46
C ILE A 130 0.45 -7.53 -24.46
N PRO A 131 1.44 -7.88 -23.63
CA PRO A 131 1.17 -8.82 -22.58
C PRO A 131 -0.03 -8.29 -21.80
N ASP A 132 -1.04 -9.14 -21.55
CA ASP A 132 -2.21 -8.77 -20.72
C ASP A 132 -1.78 -8.26 -19.33
N THR A 133 -0.50 -8.42 -18.98
CA THR A 133 0.21 -7.87 -17.84
C THR A 133 1.30 -6.88 -18.28
N ALA A 134 1.32 -5.67 -17.69
CA ALA A 134 2.41 -4.71 -17.88
C ALA A 134 3.81 -5.36 -17.73
N PRO A 135 4.85 -4.88 -18.46
CA PRO A 135 6.21 -5.36 -18.28
C PRO A 135 6.59 -5.26 -16.79
N THR A 136 7.23 -6.31 -16.26
CA THR A 136 7.58 -6.35 -14.84
C THR A 136 8.48 -5.16 -14.52
N PRO A 137 8.05 -4.22 -13.65
CA PRO A 137 8.87 -3.07 -13.32
C PRO A 137 10.17 -3.54 -12.66
N GLU A 138 11.29 -2.85 -12.95
CA GLU A 138 12.52 -3.07 -12.20
C GLU A 138 12.23 -2.88 -10.71
N GLN A 139 12.60 -3.88 -9.90
CA GLN A 139 12.37 -3.81 -8.47
C GLN A 139 13.14 -2.63 -7.88
N ASN A 140 12.43 -1.75 -7.21
CA ASN A 140 13.08 -0.67 -6.48
C ASN A 140 13.82 -1.23 -5.25
N TYR A 141 14.69 -0.41 -4.65
CA TYR A 141 15.48 -0.81 -3.50
C TYR A 141 14.62 -1.26 -2.30
N VAL A 142 13.40 -0.73 -2.17
CA VAL A 142 12.45 -1.09 -1.11
C VAL A 142 11.94 -2.51 -1.31
N GLN A 143 11.52 -2.85 -2.53
CA GLN A 143 11.08 -4.20 -2.89
C GLN A 143 12.20 -5.22 -2.71
N LYS A 144 13.42 -4.88 -3.12
CA LYS A 144 14.61 -5.74 -2.91
C LYS A 144 14.92 -5.96 -1.44
N ALA A 145 14.86 -4.90 -0.62
CA ALA A 145 15.05 -5.01 0.82
C ALA A 145 13.96 -5.88 1.46
N ILE A 146 12.69 -5.70 1.04
CA ILE A 146 11.58 -6.48 1.56
C ILE A 146 11.75 -7.96 1.23
N GLU A 147 12.05 -8.27 -0.03
CA GLU A 147 12.27 -9.65 -0.49
C GLU A 147 13.47 -10.29 0.24
N ALA A 148 14.57 -9.57 0.40
CA ALA A 148 15.76 -10.08 1.06
C ALA A 148 15.55 -10.33 2.57
N LEU A 149 14.78 -9.48 3.25
CA LEU A 149 14.65 -9.52 4.71
C LEU A 149 13.43 -10.30 5.21
N TYR A 150 12.36 -10.38 4.42
CA TYR A 150 11.05 -10.87 4.88
C TYR A 150 10.51 -12.07 4.10
N SER A 151 11.12 -12.50 2.99
CA SER A 151 10.59 -13.58 2.14
C SER A 151 10.43 -14.95 2.83
N ALA A 152 11.28 -15.27 3.80
CA ALA A 152 11.27 -16.57 4.48
C ALA A 152 10.22 -16.68 5.61
N GLY A 153 9.65 -15.55 6.06
CA GLY A 153 8.77 -15.51 7.23
C GLY A 153 7.31 -15.20 6.88
N HIS A 154 6.41 -15.50 7.80
CA HIS A 154 5.05 -14.97 7.77
C HIS A 154 4.95 -13.77 8.70
N TRP A 155 4.42 -12.67 8.19
CA TRP A 155 4.43 -11.39 8.88
C TRP A 155 3.02 -10.81 8.94
N ALA A 156 2.76 -10.05 9.99
CA ALA A 156 1.51 -9.33 10.18
C ALA A 156 1.82 -7.94 10.74
N SER A 157 1.04 -6.95 10.31
CA SER A 157 1.06 -5.60 10.86
C SER A 157 -0.25 -5.32 11.57
N ILE A 158 -0.14 -5.03 12.87
CA ILE A 158 -1.27 -4.84 13.78
C ILE A 158 -1.06 -3.50 14.46
N ALA A 159 -2.01 -2.57 14.29
CA ALA A 159 -1.94 -1.22 14.87
C ALA A 159 -0.60 -0.49 14.59
N GLY A 160 -0.02 -0.70 13.41
CA GLY A 160 1.25 -0.08 13.00
C GLY A 160 2.51 -0.72 13.59
N GLN A 161 2.38 -1.89 14.24
CA GLN A 161 3.49 -2.67 14.76
C GLN A 161 3.68 -3.95 13.95
N LEU A 162 4.92 -4.38 13.76
CA LEU A 162 5.27 -5.57 13.00
C LEU A 162 5.33 -6.81 13.89
N PHE A 163 4.77 -7.91 13.43
CA PHE A 163 4.79 -9.20 14.08
C PHE A 163 5.31 -10.30 13.14
N GLU A 164 5.96 -11.31 13.71
CA GLU A 164 6.49 -12.48 12.99
C GLU A 164 5.86 -13.76 13.54
N PHE A 165 5.47 -14.67 12.64
CA PHE A 165 4.93 -15.96 13.03
C PHE A 165 6.03 -16.91 13.53
N THR A 166 5.86 -17.44 14.73
CA THR A 166 6.84 -18.33 15.39
C THR A 166 6.59 -19.81 15.15
N GLY A 167 5.58 -20.16 14.35
CA GLY A 167 5.09 -21.53 14.17
C GLY A 167 3.81 -21.83 14.94
N THR A 168 3.46 -21.02 15.94
CA THR A 168 2.24 -21.16 16.76
C THR A 168 1.40 -19.89 16.83
N HIS A 169 2.05 -18.72 16.85
CA HIS A 169 1.40 -17.42 16.95
C HIS A 169 2.33 -16.33 16.42
N TYR A 170 1.82 -15.10 16.34
CA TYR A 170 2.54 -13.91 15.95
C TYR A 170 3.12 -13.19 17.17
N GLU A 171 4.43 -12.97 17.18
CA GLU A 171 5.13 -12.23 18.23
C GLU A 171 5.60 -10.86 17.75
N LEU A 172 5.51 -9.86 18.63
CA LEU A 172 5.92 -8.50 18.32
C LEU A 172 7.41 -8.44 18.00
N ARG A 173 7.74 -7.80 16.87
CA ARG A 173 9.10 -7.45 16.49
C ARG A 173 9.33 -5.98 16.83
N PRO A 174 10.16 -5.67 17.85
CA PRO A 174 10.36 -4.29 18.26
C PRO A 174 10.93 -3.44 17.12
N GLU A 175 10.30 -2.31 16.85
CA GLU A 175 10.65 -1.40 15.75
C GLU A 175 12.15 -1.06 15.72
N ALA A 176 12.74 -0.73 16.88
CA ALA A 176 14.16 -0.38 16.97
C ALA A 176 15.09 -1.53 16.53
N THR A 177 14.71 -2.78 16.84
CA THR A 177 15.49 -3.97 16.44
C THR A 177 15.36 -4.18 14.94
N GLU A 178 14.16 -4.04 14.40
CA GLU A 178 13.92 -4.25 12.97
C GLU A 178 14.56 -3.16 12.12
N LYS A 179 14.44 -1.89 12.52
CA LYS A 179 15.13 -0.78 11.85
C LYS A 179 16.65 -0.94 11.86
N ARG A 180 17.23 -1.47 12.95
CA ARG A 180 18.66 -1.81 13.01
C ARG A 180 19.03 -2.91 12.02
N ARG A 181 18.19 -3.94 11.88
CA ARG A 181 18.38 -5.03 10.91
C ARG A 181 18.33 -4.51 9.46
N ILE A 182 17.35 -3.68 9.12
CA ILE A 182 17.23 -3.03 7.81
C ILE A 182 18.47 -2.16 7.53
N PHE A 183 18.88 -1.33 8.49
CA PHE A 183 20.08 -0.50 8.36
C PHE A 183 21.35 -1.35 8.12
N GLY A 184 21.49 -2.46 8.84
CA GLY A 184 22.59 -3.42 8.67
C GLY A 184 22.64 -3.98 7.25
N TRP A 185 21.49 -4.36 6.69
CA TRP A 185 21.40 -4.82 5.31
C TRP A 185 21.84 -3.74 4.32
N PHE A 186 21.31 -2.50 4.45
CA PHE A 186 21.70 -1.39 3.59
C PHE A 186 23.19 -1.02 3.66
N SER A 187 23.85 -1.33 4.77
CA SER A 187 25.30 -1.11 4.91
C SER A 187 26.13 -2.05 4.04
N THR A 188 25.56 -3.17 3.63
CA THR A 188 26.19 -4.19 2.76
C THR A 188 25.62 -4.21 1.35
N TYR A 189 24.45 -3.63 1.15
CA TYR A 189 23.77 -3.55 -0.14
C TYR A 189 24.37 -2.45 -1.03
N SER A 190 24.63 -2.79 -2.28
CA SER A 190 25.15 -1.87 -3.29
C SER A 190 24.34 -1.94 -4.57
N GLU A 191 23.99 -0.78 -5.13
CA GLU A 191 23.31 -0.68 -6.43
C GLU A 191 24.31 -0.25 -7.49
N PHE A 192 24.22 -0.85 -8.68
CA PHE A 192 24.98 -0.43 -9.84
C PHE A 192 24.25 0.73 -10.52
N VAL A 193 24.76 1.95 -10.34
CA VAL A 193 24.18 3.17 -10.90
C VAL A 193 25.23 3.90 -11.71
N ASN A 194 24.92 4.20 -12.98
CA ASN A 194 25.81 4.92 -13.90
C ASN A 194 27.21 4.31 -13.98
N GLY A 195 27.30 2.98 -14.11
CA GLY A 195 28.57 2.28 -14.29
C GLY A 195 29.39 2.05 -13.01
N LYS A 196 28.85 2.40 -11.82
CA LYS A 196 29.56 2.27 -10.53
C LYS A 196 28.65 1.70 -9.45
N TYR A 197 29.20 0.85 -8.58
CA TYR A 197 28.51 0.41 -7.37
C TYR A 197 28.48 1.54 -6.33
N ARG A 198 27.31 1.76 -5.71
CA ARG A 198 27.11 2.76 -4.65
C ARG A 198 26.31 2.15 -3.49
N CYS A 199 26.71 2.46 -2.25
CA CYS A 199 26.01 2.05 -1.01
C CYS A 199 25.35 3.26 -0.32
N ASN A 200 24.47 3.98 -1.02
CA ASN A 200 23.92 5.26 -0.54
C ASN A 200 22.64 5.14 0.32
N ARG A 201 22.14 3.93 0.56
CA ARG A 201 20.83 3.69 1.21
C ARG A 201 20.91 3.42 2.72
N ALA A 202 22.10 3.39 3.32
CA ALA A 202 22.28 3.24 4.77
C ALA A 202 22.00 4.57 5.50
N ASN A 203 20.76 5.04 5.43
CA ASN A 203 20.31 6.30 6.02
C ASN A 203 18.90 6.12 6.62
N SER A 204 18.51 7.02 7.52
CA SER A 204 17.23 6.95 8.24
C SER A 204 16.01 6.97 7.30
N ALA A 205 16.05 7.77 6.24
CA ALA A 205 14.91 7.89 5.31
C ALA A 205 14.62 6.56 4.60
N SER A 206 15.65 5.92 4.03
CA SER A 206 15.52 4.62 3.36
C SER A 206 15.12 3.49 4.32
N VAL A 207 15.63 3.50 5.56
CA VAL A 207 15.22 2.52 6.58
C VAL A 207 13.74 2.66 6.94
N ASN A 208 13.28 3.89 7.17
CA ASN A 208 11.88 4.16 7.50
C ASN A 208 10.96 3.83 6.32
N GLU A 209 11.39 4.10 5.09
CA GLU A 209 10.62 3.76 3.89
C GLU A 209 10.40 2.25 3.79
N VAL A 210 11.45 1.43 3.94
CA VAL A 210 11.31 -0.04 3.95
C VAL A 210 10.41 -0.53 5.08
N TYR A 211 10.61 -0.05 6.31
CA TYR A 211 9.81 -0.47 7.45
C TYR A 211 8.33 -0.14 7.26
N ASN A 212 8.01 1.08 6.81
CA ASN A 212 6.63 1.51 6.58
C ASN A 212 5.99 0.76 5.40
N SER A 213 6.73 0.53 4.31
CA SER A 213 6.26 -0.28 3.19
C SER A 213 5.97 -1.72 3.62
N MET A 214 6.80 -2.31 4.49
CA MET A 214 6.54 -3.62 5.05
C MET A 214 5.26 -3.63 5.89
N LEU A 215 5.08 -2.65 6.79
CA LEU A 215 3.86 -2.54 7.59
C LEU A 215 2.58 -2.45 6.75
N LEU A 216 2.64 -1.74 5.61
CA LEU A 216 1.51 -1.64 4.67
C LEU A 216 1.28 -2.96 3.92
N ALA A 217 2.36 -3.63 3.51
CA ALA A 217 2.29 -4.87 2.74
C ALA A 217 1.64 -6.03 3.51
N VAL A 218 1.76 -6.03 4.85
CA VAL A 218 1.25 -7.11 5.71
C VAL A 218 0.21 -6.64 6.72
N ALA A 219 -0.45 -5.52 6.46
CA ALA A 219 -1.52 -5.00 7.31
C ALA A 219 -2.68 -6.01 7.44
N VAL A 220 -3.09 -6.28 8.68
CA VAL A 220 -4.19 -7.20 8.99
C VAL A 220 -5.39 -6.40 9.50
N ASP A 221 -6.60 -6.76 9.05
CA ASP A 221 -7.84 -6.19 9.59
C ASP A 221 -7.95 -6.52 11.10
N PRO A 222 -8.07 -5.51 11.99
CA PRO A 222 -8.22 -5.73 13.42
C PRO A 222 -9.32 -6.73 13.81
N ASN A 223 -10.38 -6.86 13.01
CA ASN A 223 -11.49 -7.78 13.28
C ASN A 223 -11.16 -9.26 12.95
N THR A 224 -10.03 -9.51 12.31
CA THR A 224 -9.54 -10.85 11.94
C THR A 224 -8.46 -11.38 12.88
N ILE A 225 -7.99 -10.53 13.80
CA ILE A 225 -7.01 -10.88 14.82
C ILE A 225 -7.68 -11.70 15.91
N ASN A 226 -6.97 -12.73 16.38
CA ASN A 226 -7.44 -13.68 17.38
C ASN A 226 -8.82 -14.27 17.00
N PRO A 227 -8.91 -14.96 15.85
CA PRO A 227 -10.16 -15.54 15.37
C PRO A 227 -10.70 -16.60 16.33
N GLU A 228 -11.95 -17.02 16.11
CA GLU A 228 -12.65 -17.99 16.95
C GLU A 228 -11.85 -19.30 17.16
N GLY A 229 -12.00 -19.87 18.35
CA GLY A 229 -11.22 -21.02 18.80
C GLY A 229 -10.17 -20.66 19.84
N LEU A 230 -9.48 -21.67 20.36
CA LEU A 230 -8.43 -21.52 21.36
C LEU A 230 -7.09 -21.83 20.72
N ASN A 231 -6.17 -20.87 20.70
CA ASN A 231 -4.81 -21.14 20.26
C ASN A 231 -4.01 -21.85 21.36
N SER A 232 -3.63 -23.11 21.12
CA SER A 232 -2.90 -23.96 22.06
C SER A 232 -1.52 -24.30 21.50
N TYR A 233 -0.57 -24.67 22.36
CA TYR A 233 0.81 -24.96 21.92
C TYR A 233 0.89 -25.98 20.76
N ASN A 234 0.03 -27.01 20.77
CA ASN A 234 0.00 -28.10 19.80
C ASN A 234 -1.03 -27.93 18.66
N GLY A 235 -1.69 -26.78 18.55
CA GLY A 235 -2.67 -26.51 17.49
C GLY A 235 -3.77 -25.57 17.95
N VAL A 236 -4.75 -25.33 17.07
CA VAL A 236 -5.92 -24.50 17.38
C VAL A 236 -7.11 -25.42 17.67
N VAL A 237 -7.74 -25.26 18.83
CA VAL A 237 -8.97 -25.97 19.17
C VAL A 237 -10.15 -25.19 18.59
N LYS A 238 -10.78 -25.75 17.55
CA LYS A 238 -11.98 -25.20 16.91
C LYS A 238 -13.23 -25.82 17.50
N ILE A 239 -14.21 -24.98 17.82
CA ILE A 239 -15.54 -25.41 18.27
C ILE A 239 -16.46 -25.48 17.05
N ASN A 240 -17.01 -26.67 16.80
CA ASN A 240 -17.96 -26.93 15.73
C ASN A 240 -19.37 -26.45 16.11
N ALA A 241 -20.25 -26.30 15.12
CA ALA A 241 -21.60 -25.77 15.33
C ALA A 241 -22.48 -26.65 16.26
N ASP A 242 -22.19 -27.96 16.29
CA ASP A 242 -22.82 -28.96 17.14
C ASP A 242 -22.27 -28.96 18.59
N GLY A 243 -21.23 -28.16 18.87
CA GLY A 243 -20.56 -28.09 20.17
C GLY A 243 -19.41 -29.08 20.34
N SER A 244 -19.16 -29.96 19.37
CA SER A 244 -17.95 -30.77 19.34
C SER A 244 -16.72 -29.89 19.08
N HIS A 245 -15.52 -30.41 19.34
CA HIS A 245 -14.29 -29.66 19.11
C HIS A 245 -13.27 -30.51 18.35
N THR A 246 -12.41 -29.84 17.58
CA THR A 246 -11.33 -30.47 16.82
C THR A 246 -10.04 -29.69 17.01
N LEU A 247 -8.92 -30.41 17.14
CA LEU A 247 -7.59 -29.81 17.13
C LEU A 247 -7.10 -29.76 15.69
N VAL A 248 -6.85 -28.55 15.19
CA VAL A 248 -6.28 -28.34 13.85
C VAL A 248 -4.84 -27.84 13.95
N PRO A 249 -3.96 -28.16 12.98
CA PRO A 249 -2.63 -27.58 12.93
C PRO A 249 -2.66 -26.06 12.84
N HIS A 250 -1.58 -25.43 13.31
CA HIS A 250 -1.39 -23.99 13.17
C HIS A 250 -1.31 -23.60 11.70
N ASP A 251 -1.91 -22.46 11.37
CA ASP A 251 -1.88 -21.88 10.03
C ASP A 251 -1.52 -20.39 10.18
N PRO A 252 -0.43 -19.90 9.55
CA PRO A 252 -0.05 -18.50 9.60
C PRO A 252 -1.12 -17.54 9.07
N LYS A 253 -2.11 -18.02 8.31
CA LYS A 253 -3.28 -17.22 7.89
C LYS A 253 -4.23 -16.90 9.04
N GLN A 254 -4.16 -17.65 10.14
CA GLN A 254 -4.92 -17.38 11.37
C GLN A 254 -4.04 -16.54 12.30
N VAL A 255 -4.35 -15.24 12.38
CA VAL A 255 -3.51 -14.27 13.09
C VAL A 255 -3.83 -14.30 14.58
N TYR A 256 -3.23 -15.25 15.30
CA TYR A 256 -3.22 -15.26 16.76
C TYR A 256 -2.01 -14.50 17.29
N THR A 257 -2.20 -13.64 18.29
CA THR A 257 -1.12 -12.91 18.98
C THR A 257 -0.79 -13.49 20.37
N TYR A 258 -1.39 -14.63 20.69
CA TYR A 258 -1.19 -15.35 21.94
C TYR A 258 -1.10 -16.85 21.66
N VAL A 259 -0.51 -17.59 22.59
CA VAL A 259 -0.57 -19.05 22.63
C VAL A 259 -0.83 -19.50 24.07
N GLY A 260 -1.76 -20.44 24.24
CA GLY A 260 -2.08 -21.06 25.52
C GLY A 260 -1.34 -22.37 25.77
N CYS A 261 -1.76 -23.09 26.81
CA CYS A 261 -1.22 -24.40 27.16
C CYS A 261 -1.47 -25.46 26.05
N LYS A 262 -0.77 -26.60 26.15
CA LYS A 262 -1.02 -27.78 25.32
C LYS A 262 -2.44 -28.29 25.58
N TYR A 263 -3.18 -28.56 24.50
CA TYR A 263 -4.49 -29.18 24.56
C TYR A 263 -4.38 -30.71 24.61
N ASP A 264 -5.04 -31.33 25.58
CA ASP A 264 -5.16 -32.79 25.72
C ASP A 264 -6.59 -33.14 26.17
N PRO A 265 -7.39 -33.82 25.33
CA PRO A 265 -8.76 -34.19 25.68
C PRO A 265 -8.84 -35.30 26.73
N ASN A 266 -7.74 -36.02 26.99
CA ASN A 266 -7.69 -37.14 27.93
C ASN A 266 -7.06 -36.76 29.27
N ILE A 267 -6.83 -35.47 29.52
CA ILE A 267 -6.25 -35.00 30.78
C ILE A 267 -7.19 -35.29 31.95
N ASP A 268 -6.63 -35.73 33.08
CA ASP A 268 -7.39 -35.96 34.30
C ASP A 268 -7.96 -34.63 34.82
N PRO A 269 -9.31 -34.50 34.94
CA PRO A 269 -9.93 -33.26 35.38
C PRO A 269 -9.85 -33.04 36.90
N THR A 270 -9.40 -34.02 37.70
CA THR A 270 -9.50 -34.01 39.18
C THR A 270 -9.01 -32.71 39.82
N ASP A 271 -7.85 -32.20 39.39
CA ASP A 271 -7.31 -30.95 39.95
C ASP A 271 -8.11 -29.71 39.54
N CYS A 272 -8.66 -29.70 38.32
CA CYS A 272 -9.52 -28.63 37.84
C CYS A 272 -10.86 -28.64 38.59
N ASP A 273 -11.45 -29.83 38.78
CA ASP A 273 -12.69 -30.00 39.52
C ASP A 273 -12.55 -29.54 40.97
N ARG A 274 -11.45 -29.94 41.63
CA ARG A 274 -11.09 -29.46 42.98
C ARG A 274 -10.89 -27.95 43.03
N LEU A 275 -10.30 -27.34 42.02
CA LEU A 275 -10.20 -25.87 41.95
C LEU A 275 -11.58 -25.23 41.83
N LEU A 276 -12.46 -25.78 41.00
CA LEU A 276 -13.82 -25.27 40.79
C LEU A 276 -14.74 -25.47 42.01
N GLU A 277 -14.37 -26.31 42.97
CA GLU A 277 -15.04 -26.44 44.28
C GLU A 277 -14.97 -25.20 45.16
N CYS A 278 -14.06 -24.26 44.87
CA CYS A 278 -14.08 -22.96 45.54
C CYS A 278 -15.31 -22.10 45.18
N LEU A 279 -16.05 -22.47 44.13
CA LEU A 279 -17.28 -21.82 43.68
C LEU A 279 -18.50 -22.68 44.02
N GLU A 280 -19.55 -22.04 44.53
CA GLU A 280 -20.87 -22.69 44.65
C GLU A 280 -21.37 -23.17 43.27
N PRO A 281 -22.20 -24.22 43.20
CA PRO A 281 -22.61 -24.81 41.92
C PRO A 281 -23.17 -23.79 40.89
N SER A 282 -24.00 -22.84 41.34
CA SER A 282 -24.57 -21.78 40.49
C SER A 282 -23.51 -20.79 39.99
N GLN A 283 -22.54 -20.45 40.84
CA GLN A 283 -21.43 -19.56 40.49
C GLN A 283 -20.46 -20.23 39.53
N ARG A 284 -20.16 -21.51 39.75
CA ARG A 284 -19.33 -22.34 38.87
C ARG A 284 -19.92 -22.40 37.46
N GLU A 285 -21.22 -22.63 37.36
CA GLU A 285 -21.91 -22.66 36.06
C GLU A 285 -21.80 -21.32 35.33
N ILE A 286 -22.03 -20.21 36.02
CA ILE A 286 -21.91 -18.86 35.45
C ILE A 286 -20.46 -18.59 35.01
N PHE A 287 -19.49 -18.97 35.84
CA PHE A 287 -18.06 -18.82 35.54
C PHE A 287 -17.68 -19.59 34.27
N LEU A 288 -18.02 -20.88 34.19
CA LEU A 288 -17.71 -21.74 33.05
C LEU A 288 -18.43 -21.28 31.78
N ARG A 289 -19.69 -20.86 31.86
CA ARG A 289 -20.43 -20.31 30.70
C ARG A 289 -19.77 -19.05 30.16
N THR A 290 -19.31 -18.15 31.04
CA THR A 290 -18.62 -16.92 30.60
C THR A 290 -17.24 -17.23 30.01
N ALA A 291 -16.48 -18.14 30.63
CA ALA A 291 -15.20 -18.57 30.08
C ALA A 291 -15.36 -19.24 28.70
N ALA A 292 -16.35 -20.14 28.56
CA ALA A 292 -16.68 -20.78 27.29
C ALA A 292 -17.15 -19.77 26.23
N ALA A 293 -17.88 -18.73 26.63
CA ALA A 293 -18.33 -17.69 25.71
C ALA A 293 -17.19 -16.91 25.07
N ALA A 294 -16.05 -16.76 25.76
CA ALA A 294 -14.86 -16.12 25.21
C ALA A 294 -14.25 -16.93 24.05
N LEU A 295 -14.48 -18.25 23.97
CA LEU A 295 -13.97 -19.11 22.89
C LEU A 295 -14.72 -18.93 21.57
N ASN A 296 -16.01 -18.58 21.63
CA ASN A 296 -16.82 -18.30 20.45
C ASN A 296 -17.91 -17.24 20.73
N LEU A 297 -17.49 -15.97 20.75
CA LEU A 297 -18.39 -14.85 21.00
C LEU A 297 -19.49 -14.71 19.92
N LYS A 298 -19.22 -15.07 18.66
CA LYS A 298 -20.21 -14.94 17.57
C LYS A 298 -21.35 -15.94 17.75
N LEU A 299 -21.02 -17.22 18.00
CA LEU A 299 -22.01 -18.27 18.26
C LEU A 299 -22.84 -17.95 19.51
N VAL A 300 -22.21 -17.42 20.55
CA VAL A 300 -22.92 -17.01 21.76
C VAL A 300 -23.85 -15.82 21.48
N ARG A 301 -23.39 -14.79 20.77
CA ARG A 301 -24.23 -13.63 20.41
C ARG A 301 -25.38 -14.00 19.49
N SER A 302 -25.19 -14.95 18.57
CA SER A 302 -26.25 -15.39 17.66
C SER A 302 -27.30 -16.26 18.34
N LYS A 303 -26.91 -17.08 19.33
CA LYS A 303 -27.83 -17.97 20.06
C LYS A 303 -28.47 -17.31 21.29
N LEU A 304 -27.81 -16.34 21.92
CA LEU A 304 -28.28 -15.64 23.12
C LEU A 304 -28.76 -14.21 22.80
N THR A 305 -29.78 -14.09 21.94
CA THR A 305 -30.44 -12.81 21.68
C THR A 305 -30.99 -12.20 22.99
N GLY A 306 -30.50 -11.01 23.36
CA GLY A 306 -30.97 -10.22 24.50
C GLY A 306 -30.28 -10.47 25.85
N ARG A 307 -29.38 -11.45 25.97
CA ARG A 307 -28.57 -11.70 27.18
C ARG A 307 -27.09 -11.66 26.80
N GLY A 308 -26.51 -10.47 26.78
CA GLY A 308 -25.10 -10.27 26.45
C GLY A 308 -24.14 -11.06 27.37
N VAL A 309 -22.90 -11.22 26.91
CA VAL A 309 -21.81 -11.79 27.73
C VAL A 309 -21.63 -10.92 28.97
N LYS A 310 -21.73 -11.53 30.15
CA LYS A 310 -21.66 -10.82 31.43
C LYS A 310 -20.22 -10.73 31.92
N GLY A 311 -19.82 -9.58 32.46
CA GLY A 311 -18.59 -9.48 33.25
C GLY A 311 -18.73 -10.24 34.57
N LEU A 312 -17.64 -10.88 35.01
CA LEU A 312 -17.59 -11.55 36.31
C LEU A 312 -16.81 -10.68 37.30
N LEU A 313 -17.46 -10.27 38.38
CA LEU A 313 -16.80 -9.64 39.52
C LEU A 313 -16.64 -10.69 40.63
N CYS A 314 -15.42 -11.18 40.80
CA CYS A 314 -15.10 -12.13 41.87
C CYS A 314 -14.69 -11.34 43.11
N HIS A 315 -15.59 -11.22 44.10
CA HIS A 315 -15.32 -10.52 45.37
C HIS A 315 -15.19 -11.50 46.54
N GLY A 316 -14.48 -11.09 47.59
CA GLY A 316 -14.37 -11.84 48.84
C GLY A 316 -12.99 -11.69 49.48
N GLU A 317 -12.91 -11.85 50.80
CA GLU A 317 -11.66 -11.73 51.56
C GLU A 317 -10.91 -13.08 51.63
N GLY A 318 -9.58 -13.06 51.63
CA GLY A 318 -8.74 -14.25 51.78
C GLY A 318 -8.41 -15.04 50.50
N SER A 319 -7.65 -16.13 50.68
CA SER A 319 -7.11 -17.00 49.63
C SER A 319 -8.13 -18.03 49.12
N ASN A 320 -9.24 -17.54 48.55
CA ASN A 320 -10.38 -18.38 48.14
C ASN A 320 -10.30 -18.81 46.66
N GLY A 321 -9.10 -18.99 46.11
CA GLY A 321 -8.92 -19.44 44.71
C GLY A 321 -9.16 -18.40 43.61
N LYS A 322 -9.56 -17.16 43.92
CA LYS A 322 -9.80 -16.07 42.93
C LYS A 322 -8.61 -15.83 42.00
N ASP A 323 -7.41 -15.64 42.57
CA ASP A 323 -6.19 -15.42 41.80
C ASP A 323 -5.77 -16.66 41.01
N THR A 324 -6.03 -17.85 41.56
CA THR A 324 -5.76 -19.12 40.87
C THR A 324 -6.66 -19.28 39.65
N LEU A 325 -7.96 -19.00 39.76
CA LEU A 325 -8.89 -19.00 38.62
C LEU A 325 -8.46 -18.00 37.55
N ARG A 326 -8.06 -16.79 37.95
CA ARG A 326 -7.51 -15.78 37.02
C ARG A 326 -6.23 -16.27 36.34
N ALA A 327 -5.33 -16.90 37.09
CA ALA A 327 -4.07 -17.43 36.57
C ALA A 327 -4.31 -18.57 35.56
N VAL A 328 -5.25 -19.48 35.84
CA VAL A 328 -5.65 -20.55 34.93
C VAL A 328 -6.24 -19.98 33.64
N LEU A 329 -7.17 -19.02 33.73
CA LEU A 329 -7.71 -18.37 32.53
C LEU A 329 -6.62 -17.65 31.72
N ALA A 330 -5.69 -16.98 32.39
CA ALA A 330 -4.55 -16.34 31.72
C ALA A 330 -3.60 -17.34 31.06
N ALA A 331 -3.49 -18.56 31.59
CA ALA A 331 -2.71 -19.64 30.97
C ALA A 331 -3.43 -20.25 29.76
N VAL A 332 -4.75 -20.36 29.81
CA VAL A 332 -5.59 -20.84 28.71
C VAL A 332 -5.60 -19.85 27.55
N PHE A 333 -5.91 -18.58 27.82
CA PHE A 333 -6.08 -17.54 26.80
C PHE A 333 -4.80 -16.77 26.48
N GLY A 334 -3.67 -17.16 27.06
CA GLY A 334 -2.41 -16.43 27.01
C GLY A 334 -2.50 -15.03 27.65
N ARG A 335 -1.34 -14.39 27.82
CA ARG A 335 -1.26 -12.98 28.21
C ARG A 335 -1.52 -12.08 26.99
N GLY A 336 -2.74 -12.05 26.44
CA GLY A 336 -2.95 -11.26 25.21
C GLY A 336 -4.36 -11.13 24.63
N MET A 337 -5.40 -11.80 25.14
CA MET A 337 -6.77 -11.63 24.59
C MET A 337 -7.34 -10.22 24.74
N THR A 338 -6.79 -9.40 25.62
CA THR A 338 -7.02 -7.96 25.66
C THR A 338 -5.74 -7.29 25.17
N GLY A 339 -5.83 -6.52 24.08
CA GLY A 339 -4.70 -5.81 23.48
C GLY A 339 -3.88 -5.03 24.51
N ARG A 340 -2.58 -4.91 24.25
CA ARG A 340 -1.75 -3.91 24.92
C ARG A 340 -2.09 -2.52 24.43
#